data_AF-L8G257-F1
#
_entry.id   AF-L8G257-F1
#
_cell.length_a   1.000
_cell.length_b   1.000
_cell.length_c   1.000
_cell.angle_alpha   90.00
_cell.angle_beta   90.00
_cell.angle_gamma   90.00
#
_symmetry.space_group_name_H-M   'P 1'
#
loop_
_entity.id
_entity.type
_entity.pdbx_description
1 polymer ?
#
loop_
_entity_poly.entity_id
_entity_poly.type
_entity_poly.pdbx_seq_one_letter_code
_entity_poly.pdbx_strand_id
1 'polypeptide(L)'
;MTSLLAAAAVRKRDATIAEERKLAREREAEGEEYADKEKFVTEAYKKQQAANRIAEAEEKEREEREAKENKNTGFTGFYKDLLEKDERRHAEIVKAAEERGKAGPEAKVEEEEGGEKSEAQIAREINERKEGAIAVNDEGQVVDKRQLLKGGLNIIPEAKPAAPAPRHNRDTLADRRGAAFVGAGGGKQAMRDRQTRMMEAQLEEATKRAREEEEEEKEKVDRASKSRKTEGEIMGAKERYLLRKKEAEEARRREAEGK
;
A
#
# COMPACT_ATOMS: atom_id res chain seq x y z
N MET A 1 -7.40 26.69 -9.97
CA MET A 1 -6.34 27.69 -10.22
C MET A 1 -5.18 27.57 -9.24
N THR A 2 -5.44 27.40 -7.93
CA THR A 2 -4.40 27.33 -6.88
C THR A 2 -3.46 26.12 -7.01
N SER A 3 -3.98 24.95 -7.38
CA SER A 3 -3.18 23.73 -7.58
C SER A 3 -2.15 23.84 -8.70
N LEU A 4 -2.48 24.53 -9.80
CA LEU A 4 -1.57 24.73 -10.93
C LEU A 4 -0.42 25.68 -10.57
N LEU A 5 -0.71 26.75 -9.82
CA LEU A 5 0.31 27.69 -9.35
C LEU A 5 1.25 27.03 -8.33
N ALA A 6 0.71 26.20 -7.43
CA ALA A 6 1.51 25.41 -6.49
C ALA A 6 2.42 24.42 -7.24
N ALA A 7 1.89 23.69 -8.22
CA ALA A 7 2.68 22.76 -9.04
C ALA A 7 3.77 23.48 -9.85
N ALA A 8 3.49 24.67 -10.38
CA ALA A 8 4.50 25.47 -11.08
C ALA A 8 5.60 25.96 -10.13
N ALA A 9 5.26 26.30 -8.88
CA ALA A 9 6.24 26.70 -7.87
C ALA A 9 7.15 25.53 -7.47
N VAL A 10 6.59 24.32 -7.27
CA VAL A 10 7.36 23.09 -7.02
C VAL A 10 8.35 22.82 -8.14
N ARG A 11 7.91 22.82 -9.41
CA ARG A 11 8.80 22.59 -10.55
C ARG A 11 9.94 23.60 -10.67
N LYS A 12 9.68 24.88 -10.35
CA LYS A 12 10.73 25.91 -10.33
C LYS A 12 11.75 25.64 -9.23
N ARG A 13 11.29 25.23 -8.04
CA ARG A 13 12.17 24.82 -6.94
C ARG A 13 13.01 23.61 -7.32
N ASP A 14 12.39 22.58 -7.88
CA ASP A 14 13.09 21.37 -8.30
C ASP A 14 14.12 21.65 -9.39
N ALA A 15 13.81 22.53 -10.34
CA ALA A 15 14.76 22.98 -11.35
C ALA A 15 15.98 23.67 -10.72
N THR A 16 15.77 24.58 -9.77
CA THR A 16 16.88 25.25 -9.07
C THR A 16 17.74 24.27 -8.27
N ILE A 17 17.13 23.28 -7.61
CA ILE A 17 17.85 22.23 -6.86
C ILE A 17 18.65 21.35 -7.81
N ALA A 18 18.08 20.99 -8.97
CA ALA A 18 18.76 20.19 -9.98
C ALA A 18 19.97 20.91 -10.57
N GLU A 19 19.83 22.20 -10.90
CA GLU A 19 20.94 23.04 -11.37
C GLU A 19 22.04 23.17 -10.31
N GLU A 20 21.68 23.37 -9.04
CA GLU A 20 22.65 23.44 -7.94
C GLU A 20 23.38 22.13 -7.70
N ARG A 21 22.67 20.98 -7.73
CA ARG A 21 23.28 19.65 -7.62
C ARG A 21 24.20 19.36 -8.82
N LYS A 22 23.83 19.82 -10.02
CA LYS A 22 24.68 19.71 -11.21
C LYS A 22 25.95 20.54 -11.04
N LEU A 23 25.83 21.78 -10.60
CA LEU A 23 26.96 22.68 -10.37
C LEU A 23 27.87 22.17 -9.24
N ALA A 24 27.30 21.56 -8.19
CA ALA A 24 28.07 20.91 -7.13
C ALA A 24 28.88 19.72 -7.69
N ARG A 25 28.26 18.87 -8.52
CA ARG A 25 28.93 17.74 -9.17
C ARG A 25 30.03 18.20 -10.13
N GLU A 26 29.79 19.26 -10.91
CA GLU A 26 30.81 19.87 -11.77
C GLU A 26 31.99 20.41 -10.93
N ARG A 27 31.71 21.06 -9.79
CA ARG A 27 32.77 21.52 -8.87
C ARG A 27 33.50 20.42 -8.11
N GLU A 28 32.86 19.27 -7.88
CA GLU A 28 33.52 18.11 -7.30
C GLU A 28 34.46 17.48 -8.33
N ALA A 29 34.02 17.37 -9.59
CA ALA A 29 34.86 16.88 -10.69
C ALA A 29 36.03 17.83 -11.01
N GLU A 30 35.79 19.14 -11.03
CA GLU A 30 36.85 20.16 -11.17
C GLU A 30 37.63 20.35 -9.86
N GLY A 31 37.07 19.92 -8.73
CA GLY A 31 37.65 20.13 -7.40
C GLY A 31 38.97 19.41 -7.20
N GLU A 32 39.22 18.34 -7.95
CA GLU A 32 40.53 17.66 -7.99
C GLU A 32 41.61 18.50 -8.69
N GLU A 33 41.23 19.31 -9.70
CA GLU A 33 42.14 20.19 -10.43
C GLU A 33 42.39 21.54 -9.72
N TYR A 34 41.46 21.95 -8.84
CA TYR A 34 41.50 23.24 -8.14
C TYR A 34 41.57 23.09 -6.61
N ALA A 35 41.99 21.91 -6.11
CA ALA A 35 42.12 21.62 -4.69
C ALA A 35 43.04 22.61 -3.95
N ASP A 36 44.10 23.07 -4.63
CA ASP A 36 45.11 23.99 -4.08
C ASP A 36 44.66 25.47 -4.14
N LYS A 37 43.49 25.78 -4.69
CA LYS A 37 42.98 27.17 -4.82
C LYS A 37 41.86 27.47 -3.84
N GLU A 38 41.83 28.70 -3.34
CA GLU A 38 40.82 29.15 -2.40
C GLU A 38 39.43 29.20 -3.03
N LYS A 39 38.43 28.63 -2.34
CA LYS A 39 37.03 28.60 -2.80
C LYS A 39 36.29 29.85 -2.32
N PHE A 40 36.06 30.81 -3.22
CA PHE A 40 35.27 32.01 -2.93
C PHE A 40 33.79 31.77 -3.21
N VAL A 41 32.98 31.78 -2.15
CA VAL A 41 31.53 31.67 -2.26
C VAL A 41 30.89 32.99 -1.86
N THR A 42 30.10 33.58 -2.76
CA THR A 42 29.39 34.84 -2.51
C THR A 42 28.37 34.67 -1.38
N GLU A 43 28.14 35.73 -0.61
CA GLU A 43 27.14 35.71 0.48
C GLU A 43 25.74 35.37 -0.02
N ALA A 44 25.40 35.81 -1.23
CA ALA A 44 24.13 35.51 -1.88
C ALA A 44 23.96 34.00 -2.11
N TYR A 45 25.00 33.31 -2.58
CA TYR A 45 24.96 31.87 -2.79
C TYR A 45 24.87 31.09 -1.48
N LYS A 46 25.55 31.54 -0.42
CA LYS A 46 25.42 30.95 0.92
C LYS A 46 23.98 31.05 1.44
N LYS A 47 23.34 32.22 1.25
CA LYS A 47 21.93 32.45 1.62
C LYS A 47 20.98 31.58 0.80
N GLN A 48 21.20 31.45 -0.51
CA GLN A 48 20.41 30.58 -1.39
C GLN A 48 20.52 29.11 -0.98
N GLN A 49 21.73 28.62 -0.70
CA GLN A 49 21.95 27.25 -0.24
C GLN A 49 21.28 27.00 1.12
N ALA A 50 21.33 27.95 2.04
CA ALA A 50 20.66 27.83 3.34
C ALA A 50 19.13 27.81 3.19
N ALA A 51 18.56 28.68 2.33
CA ALA A 51 17.13 28.70 2.06
C ALA A 51 16.64 27.38 1.44
N ASN A 52 17.40 26.80 0.51
CA ASN A 52 17.06 25.51 -0.09
C ASN A 52 17.13 24.35 0.92
N ARG A 53 18.14 24.34 1.81
CA ARG A 53 18.23 23.35 2.89
C ARG A 53 17.06 23.43 3.87
N ILE A 54 16.63 24.64 4.22
CA ILE A 54 15.48 24.85 5.11
C ILE A 54 14.20 24.36 4.42
N ALA A 55 14.01 24.71 3.14
CA ALA A 55 12.85 24.26 2.36
C ALA A 55 12.80 22.74 2.17
N GLU A 56 13.95 22.09 1.92
CA GLU A 56 14.04 20.62 1.81
C GLU A 56 13.73 19.94 3.15
N ALA A 57 14.20 20.49 4.26
CA ALA A 57 13.89 19.97 5.60
C ALA A 57 12.40 20.12 5.94
N GLU A 58 11.80 21.26 5.61
CA GLU A 58 10.37 21.53 5.85
C GLU A 58 9.46 20.63 4.99
N GLU A 59 9.77 20.45 3.69
CA GLU A 59 9.04 19.53 2.82
C GLU A 59 9.21 18.08 3.27
N LYS A 60 10.41 17.70 3.71
CA LYS A 60 10.66 16.35 4.26
C LYS A 60 9.88 16.11 5.55
N GLU A 61 9.82 17.08 6.46
CA GLU A 61 8.98 16.98 7.65
C GLU A 61 7.48 16.88 7.28
N ARG A 62 7.03 17.64 6.29
CA ARG A 62 5.66 17.60 5.80
C ARG A 62 5.33 16.24 5.19
N GLU A 63 6.21 15.71 4.34
CA GLU A 63 6.08 14.38 3.75
C GLU A 63 6.13 13.29 4.81
N GLU A 64 6.98 13.39 5.83
CA GLU A 64 7.00 12.44 6.94
C GLU A 64 5.73 12.49 7.79
N ARG A 65 5.13 13.68 7.99
CA ARG A 65 3.83 13.84 8.66
C ARG A 65 2.71 13.25 7.81
N GLU A 66 2.64 13.60 6.52
CA GLU A 66 1.65 13.06 5.59
C GLU A 66 1.81 11.55 5.42
N ALA A 67 3.04 11.02 5.40
CA ALA A 67 3.30 9.59 5.36
C ALA A 67 2.90 8.92 6.68
N LYS A 68 3.06 9.57 7.84
CA LYS A 68 2.56 9.06 9.12
C LYS A 68 1.03 9.05 9.17
N GLU A 69 0.38 10.08 8.63
CA GLU A 69 -1.08 10.16 8.54
C GLU A 69 -1.66 9.17 7.52
N ASN A 70 -0.99 8.99 6.38
CA ASN A 70 -1.40 8.10 5.30
C ASN A 70 -1.00 6.63 5.50
N LYS A 71 -0.16 6.30 6.50
CA LYS A 71 0.20 4.91 6.84
C LYS A 71 -1.04 4.05 7.17
N ASN A 72 -2.13 4.66 7.61
CA ASN A 72 -3.33 3.96 8.07
C ASN A 72 -4.56 4.16 7.17
N THR A 73 -4.40 4.77 5.99
CA THR A 73 -5.53 4.99 5.07
C THR A 73 -5.69 3.81 4.12
N GLY A 74 -6.74 3.01 4.33
CA GLY A 74 -7.21 1.98 3.40
C GLY A 74 -6.98 0.53 3.85
N PHE A 75 -7.49 -0.41 3.05
CA PHE A 75 -7.46 -1.86 3.32
C PHE A 75 -6.02 -2.42 3.29
N THR A 76 -5.15 -1.85 2.47
CA THR A 76 -3.72 -2.18 2.38
C THR A 76 -2.94 -1.76 3.63
N GLY A 77 -3.26 -0.59 4.20
CA GLY A 77 -2.67 -0.13 5.46
C GLY A 77 -3.03 -1.06 6.63
N PHE A 78 -4.29 -1.50 6.71
CA PHE A 78 -4.72 -2.49 7.71
C PHE A 78 -3.94 -3.81 7.63
N TYR A 79 -3.74 -4.37 6.43
CA TYR A 79 -2.95 -5.60 6.27
C TYR A 79 -1.48 -5.40 6.63
N LYS A 80 -0.90 -4.25 6.27
CA LYS A 80 0.46 -3.91 6.65
C LYS A 80 0.61 -3.82 8.18
N ASP A 81 -0.32 -3.15 8.86
CA ASP A 81 -0.34 -3.05 10.32
C ASP A 81 -0.49 -4.42 11.00
N LEU A 82 -1.28 -5.33 10.43
CA LEU A 82 -1.43 -6.69 10.94
C LEU A 82 -0.12 -7.48 10.82
N LEU A 83 0.53 -7.42 9.65
CA LEU A 83 1.82 -8.07 9.42
C LEU A 83 2.92 -7.49 10.33
N GLU A 84 3.00 -6.16 10.47
CA GLU A 84 3.96 -5.52 11.38
C GLU A 84 3.73 -5.94 12.85
N LYS A 85 2.47 -6.13 13.27
CA LYS A 85 2.16 -6.63 14.62
C LYS A 85 2.61 -8.08 14.82
N ASP A 86 2.41 -8.93 13.82
CA ASP A 86 2.83 -10.33 13.88
C ASP A 86 4.36 -10.46 13.85
N GLU A 87 5.05 -9.64 13.06
CA GLU A 87 6.52 -9.55 13.05
C GLU A 87 7.07 -9.09 14.41
N ARG A 88 6.45 -8.08 15.04
CA ARG A 88 6.85 -7.63 16.38
C ARG A 88 6.67 -8.71 17.44
N ARG A 89 5.53 -9.42 17.42
CA ARG A 89 5.29 -10.57 18.32
C ARG A 89 6.33 -11.66 18.12
N HIS A 90 6.65 -11.99 16.87
CA HIS A 90 7.67 -12.99 16.58
C HIS A 90 9.05 -12.54 17.06
N ALA A 91 9.43 -11.27 16.84
CA ALA A 91 10.68 -10.72 17.32
C ALA A 91 10.79 -10.74 18.86
N GLU A 92 9.69 -10.45 19.57
CA GLU A 92 9.62 -10.54 21.03
C GLU A 92 9.78 -11.99 21.52
N ILE A 93 9.14 -12.95 20.86
CA ILE A 93 9.27 -14.39 21.18
C ILE A 93 10.71 -14.86 20.96
N VAL A 94 11.33 -14.52 19.83
CA VAL A 94 12.72 -14.88 19.54
C VAL A 94 13.65 -14.26 20.57
N LYS A 95 13.45 -12.97 20.89
CA LYS A 95 14.27 -12.29 21.90
C LYS A 95 14.12 -12.92 23.29
N ALA A 96 12.90 -13.27 23.70
CA ALA A 96 12.64 -13.95 24.97
C ALA A 96 13.27 -15.36 24.99
N ALA A 97 13.23 -16.08 23.88
CA ALA A 97 13.88 -17.38 23.74
C ALA A 97 15.42 -17.25 23.78
N GLU A 98 15.99 -16.23 23.14
CA GLU A 98 17.42 -15.94 23.20
C GLU A 98 17.87 -15.52 24.61
N GLU A 99 17.07 -14.73 25.33
CA GLU A 99 17.35 -14.34 26.71
C GLU A 99 17.26 -15.54 27.66
N ARG A 100 16.28 -16.44 27.48
CA ARG A 100 16.22 -17.72 28.20
C ARG A 100 17.39 -18.65 27.85
N GLY A 101 17.83 -18.65 26.59
CA GLY A 101 19.01 -19.41 26.15
C GLY A 101 20.33 -18.87 26.71
N LYS A 102 20.44 -17.54 26.91
CA LYS A 102 21.60 -16.88 27.52
C LYS A 102 21.64 -17.01 29.05
N ALA A 103 20.50 -17.17 29.70
CA ALA A 103 20.41 -17.29 31.16
C ALA A 103 20.87 -18.66 31.72
N GLY A 104 21.10 -19.67 30.87
CA GLY A 104 21.53 -21.01 31.31
C GLY A 104 20.47 -21.77 32.12
N PRO A 105 20.62 -23.09 32.34
CA PRO A 105 19.56 -23.96 32.87
C PRO A 105 19.37 -23.87 34.40
N GLU A 106 19.67 -22.74 35.04
CA GLU A 106 19.59 -22.56 36.50
C GLU A 106 18.60 -21.47 36.96
N ALA A 107 17.70 -21.03 36.09
CA ALA A 107 16.49 -20.36 36.56
C ALA A 107 15.49 -21.44 36.99
N LYS A 108 15.34 -21.59 38.31
CA LYS A 108 14.31 -22.38 38.96
C LYS A 108 13.01 -22.36 38.16
N VAL A 109 12.48 -23.56 37.96
CA VAL A 109 11.06 -23.79 37.68
C VAL A 109 10.28 -23.25 38.89
N GLU A 110 10.06 -21.95 38.91
CA GLU A 110 8.79 -21.46 39.43
C GLU A 110 7.80 -21.84 38.36
N GLU A 111 7.04 -22.89 38.64
CA GLU A 111 5.73 -23.11 38.03
C GLU A 111 4.95 -21.81 38.23
N GLU A 112 5.06 -20.88 37.29
CA GLU A 112 3.91 -20.06 36.96
C GLU A 112 2.82 -21.06 36.58
N GLU A 113 1.88 -21.24 37.52
CA GLU A 113 0.55 -21.80 37.30
C GLU A 113 -0.21 -20.93 36.26
N GLY A 114 0.32 -20.87 35.03
CA GLY A 114 -0.42 -20.64 33.80
C GLY A 114 -0.98 -21.96 33.27
N GLY A 115 -1.11 -22.97 34.14
CA GLY A 115 -1.85 -24.17 33.86
C GLY A 115 -3.30 -23.79 33.64
N GLU A 116 -3.78 -23.99 32.43
CA GLU A 116 -5.20 -24.14 32.13
C GLU A 116 -5.85 -24.86 33.31
N LYS A 117 -6.72 -24.18 34.06
CA LYS A 117 -7.39 -24.75 35.23
C LYS A 117 -7.89 -26.14 34.84
N SER A 118 -7.46 -27.17 35.56
CA SER A 118 -7.79 -28.55 35.15
C SER A 118 -9.31 -28.70 35.06
N GLU A 119 -9.80 -29.56 34.15
CA GLU A 119 -11.25 -29.72 33.89
C GLU A 119 -12.04 -29.94 35.21
N ALA A 120 -11.42 -30.60 36.18
CA ALA A 120 -11.95 -30.83 37.52
C ALA A 120 -12.09 -29.55 38.38
N GLN A 121 -11.13 -28.62 38.29
CA GLN A 121 -11.15 -27.35 39.01
C GLN A 121 -12.22 -26.41 38.44
N ILE A 122 -12.36 -26.35 37.11
CA ILE A 122 -13.41 -25.58 36.43
C ILE A 122 -14.80 -26.12 36.79
N ALA A 123 -14.96 -27.45 36.83
CA ALA A 123 -16.23 -28.08 37.20
C ALA A 123 -16.66 -27.74 38.64
N ARG A 124 -15.71 -27.73 39.58
CA ARG A 124 -15.97 -27.34 40.98
C ARG A 124 -16.37 -25.88 41.10
N GLU A 125 -15.65 -24.98 40.44
CA GLU A 125 -15.91 -23.54 40.46
C GLU A 125 -17.31 -23.19 39.92
N ILE A 126 -17.75 -23.84 38.84
CA ILE A 126 -19.09 -23.62 38.25
C ILE A 126 -20.21 -24.18 39.15
N ASN A 127 -20.00 -25.36 39.75
CA ASN A 127 -20.95 -25.96 40.70
C ASN A 127 -21.09 -25.10 41.97
N GLU A 128 -19.99 -24.55 42.48
CA GLU A 128 -19.97 -23.66 43.66
C GLU A 128 -20.67 -22.31 43.39
N ARG A 129 -20.48 -21.74 42.19
CA ARG A 129 -21.17 -20.51 41.77
C ARG A 129 -22.66 -20.68 41.52
N LYS A 130 -23.18 -21.91 41.57
CA LYS A 130 -24.59 -22.27 41.26
C LYS A 130 -25.02 -21.86 39.83
N GLU A 131 -24.06 -21.66 38.93
CA GLU A 131 -24.30 -21.24 37.53
C GLU A 131 -24.59 -22.43 36.60
N GLY A 132 -24.36 -23.66 37.06
CA GLY A 132 -24.75 -24.88 36.37
C GLY A 132 -24.42 -26.12 37.21
N ALA A 133 -25.23 -27.17 37.09
CA ALA A 133 -24.94 -28.48 37.66
C ALA A 133 -24.11 -29.28 36.63
N ILE A 134 -22.80 -29.37 36.85
CA ILE A 134 -21.88 -30.18 36.06
C ILE A 134 -21.76 -31.56 36.72
N ALA A 135 -22.08 -32.61 35.95
CA ALA A 135 -21.93 -33.99 36.42
C ALA A 135 -20.47 -34.44 36.37
N VAL A 136 -19.92 -34.81 37.52
CA VAL A 136 -18.55 -35.28 37.71
C VAL A 136 -18.58 -36.72 38.23
N ASN A 137 -17.70 -37.59 37.72
CA ASN A 137 -17.58 -38.98 38.19
C ASN A 137 -16.73 -39.08 39.49
N ASP A 138 -16.67 -40.28 40.08
CA ASP A 138 -15.93 -40.52 41.33
C ASP A 138 -14.40 -40.28 41.20
N GLU A 139 -13.88 -40.25 39.97
CA GLU A 139 -12.49 -39.94 39.64
C GLU A 139 -12.23 -38.44 39.38
N GLY A 140 -13.25 -37.58 39.51
CA GLY A 140 -13.13 -36.14 39.34
C GLY A 140 -13.14 -35.65 37.89
N GLN A 141 -13.47 -36.51 36.93
CA GLN A 141 -13.61 -36.17 35.51
C GLN A 141 -15.05 -35.76 35.16
N VAL A 142 -15.19 -34.76 34.29
CA VAL A 142 -16.48 -34.27 33.83
C VAL A 142 -17.08 -35.25 32.82
N VAL A 143 -18.28 -35.76 33.11
CA VAL A 143 -18.97 -36.76 32.29
C VAL A 143 -19.36 -36.18 30.92
N ASP A 144 -19.71 -34.88 30.85
CA ASP A 144 -20.03 -34.18 29.61
C ASP A 144 -19.31 -32.82 29.51
N LYS A 145 -18.26 -32.76 28.68
CA LYS A 145 -17.44 -31.55 28.46
C LYS A 145 -18.22 -30.37 27.88
N ARG A 146 -19.41 -30.58 27.28
CA ARG A 146 -20.26 -29.49 26.79
C ARG A 146 -20.85 -28.67 27.93
N GLN A 147 -21.00 -29.26 29.12
CA GLN A 147 -21.48 -28.57 30.31
C GLN A 147 -20.50 -27.51 30.79
N LEU A 148 -19.20 -27.65 30.48
CA LEU A 148 -18.16 -26.64 30.70
C LEU A 148 -18.30 -25.43 29.75
N LEU A 149 -18.93 -25.62 28.59
CA LEU A 149 -19.05 -24.60 27.54
C LEU A 149 -20.31 -23.71 27.68
N LYS A 150 -21.06 -23.85 28.79
CA LYS A 150 -22.30 -23.09 29.04
C LYS A 150 -22.06 -21.66 29.52
N GLY A 151 -20.80 -21.23 29.63
CA GLY A 151 -20.40 -19.84 29.79
C GLY A 151 -20.77 -19.00 28.57
N GLY A 152 -22.02 -18.54 28.53
CA GLY A 152 -22.52 -17.41 27.76
C GLY A 152 -21.89 -17.17 26.38
N LEU A 153 -22.34 -17.91 25.36
CA LEU A 153 -22.47 -17.32 24.03
C LEU A 153 -23.21 -15.98 24.18
N ASN A 154 -22.81 -14.91 23.47
CA ASN A 154 -23.38 -13.55 23.51
C ASN A 154 -24.90 -13.50 23.24
N ILE A 155 -25.72 -14.04 24.14
CA ILE A 155 -27.17 -13.87 24.15
C ILE A 155 -27.38 -12.52 24.81
N ILE A 156 -27.40 -11.48 23.98
CA ILE A 156 -27.97 -10.19 24.36
C ILE A 156 -29.39 -10.50 24.85
N PRO A 157 -29.76 -10.20 26.11
CA PRO A 157 -31.12 -10.43 26.57
C PRO A 157 -32.05 -9.61 25.69
N GLU A 158 -32.94 -10.31 24.98
CA GLU A 158 -33.95 -9.72 24.12
C GLU A 158 -34.78 -8.73 24.94
N ALA A 159 -34.80 -7.47 24.52
CA ALA A 159 -35.57 -6.44 25.21
C ALA A 159 -37.06 -6.80 25.19
N LYS A 160 -37.71 -6.64 26.35
CA LYS A 160 -39.15 -6.90 26.56
C LYS A 160 -40.01 -6.33 25.42
N PRO A 161 -41.03 -7.07 24.93
CA PRO A 161 -41.93 -6.53 23.92
C PRO A 161 -42.76 -5.39 24.53
N ALA A 162 -42.57 -4.19 24.00
CA ALA A 162 -43.50 -3.08 24.19
C ALA A 162 -44.86 -3.42 23.57
N ALA A 163 -45.91 -2.87 24.17
CA ALA A 163 -47.32 -3.14 23.91
C ALA A 163 -47.73 -3.19 22.41
N PRO A 164 -48.77 -3.97 22.06
CA PRO A 164 -49.21 -4.13 20.68
C PRO A 164 -49.81 -2.81 20.14
N ALA A 165 -49.17 -2.25 19.10
CA ALA A 165 -49.80 -1.23 18.26
C ALA A 165 -50.99 -1.86 17.47
N PRO A 166 -52.05 -1.09 17.18
CA PRO A 166 -53.29 -1.63 16.63
C PRO A 166 -53.07 -2.14 15.21
N ARG A 167 -53.53 -3.37 14.98
CA ARG A 167 -53.54 -4.04 13.68
C ARG A 167 -54.48 -3.29 12.74
N HIS A 168 -53.93 -2.77 11.65
CA HIS A 168 -54.75 -2.32 10.52
C HIS A 168 -55.05 -3.53 9.64
N ASN A 169 -56.33 -3.88 9.55
CA ASN A 169 -56.83 -4.90 8.63
C ASN A 169 -56.42 -4.53 7.20
N ARG A 170 -55.66 -5.41 6.55
CA ARG A 170 -55.64 -5.53 5.10
C ARG A 170 -55.96 -6.97 4.72
N ASP A 171 -57.23 -7.28 4.82
CA ASP A 171 -57.86 -8.25 3.94
C ASP A 171 -57.89 -7.64 2.54
N THR A 172 -56.86 -7.89 1.72
CA THR A 172 -57.03 -7.97 0.27
C THR A 172 -55.89 -8.78 -0.34
N LEU A 173 -56.30 -9.72 -1.20
CA LEU A 173 -55.50 -10.49 -2.17
C LEU A 173 -55.01 -11.88 -1.75
N ALA A 174 -55.95 -12.72 -1.30
CA ALA A 174 -55.92 -14.15 -1.63
C ALA A 174 -56.50 -14.36 -3.04
N ASP A 175 -55.74 -14.02 -4.10
CA ASP A 175 -55.86 -14.74 -5.37
C ASP A 175 -54.65 -14.47 -6.28
N ARG A 176 -53.68 -15.40 -6.26
CA ARG A 176 -52.84 -15.72 -7.42
C ARG A 176 -52.29 -17.12 -7.23
N ARG A 177 -53.05 -18.07 -7.75
CA ARG A 177 -52.60 -19.42 -8.05
C ARG A 177 -51.39 -19.35 -8.99
N GLY A 178 -50.39 -20.20 -8.74
CA GLY A 178 -49.39 -20.59 -9.73
C GLY A 178 -48.03 -19.90 -9.63
N ALA A 179 -47.25 -20.25 -8.61
CA ALA A 179 -45.80 -20.24 -8.75
C ALA A 179 -45.26 -21.46 -8.00
N ALA A 180 -44.59 -22.32 -8.76
CA ALA A 180 -43.95 -23.53 -8.29
C ALA A 180 -43.16 -23.25 -7.00
N PHE A 181 -43.20 -24.21 -6.09
CA PHE A 181 -42.30 -24.35 -4.98
C PHE A 181 -40.85 -24.41 -5.51
N VAL A 182 -40.26 -23.25 -5.78
CA VAL A 182 -38.81 -23.10 -5.94
C VAL A 182 -38.30 -23.10 -4.51
N GLY A 183 -37.73 -24.24 -4.11
CA GLY A 183 -37.23 -24.46 -2.77
C GLY A 183 -36.40 -23.29 -2.25
N ALA A 184 -36.45 -23.07 -0.94
CA ALA A 184 -35.84 -21.98 -0.19
C ALA A 184 -34.31 -21.76 -0.39
N GLY A 185 -33.65 -22.44 -1.34
CA GLY A 185 -32.27 -22.24 -1.78
C GLY A 185 -32.08 -21.46 -3.09
N GLY A 186 -33.10 -21.34 -3.97
CA GLY A 186 -32.94 -20.73 -5.31
C GLY A 186 -32.79 -19.20 -5.30
N GLY A 187 -33.44 -18.51 -4.35
CA GLY A 187 -33.35 -17.05 -4.23
C GLY A 187 -31.96 -16.57 -3.81
N LYS A 188 -31.28 -17.31 -2.91
CA LYS A 188 -29.91 -17.00 -2.49
C LYS A 188 -28.90 -17.27 -3.60
N GLN A 189 -29.05 -18.35 -4.36
CA GLN A 189 -28.21 -18.64 -5.52
C GLN A 189 -28.38 -17.59 -6.61
N ALA A 190 -29.62 -17.23 -6.98
CA ALA A 190 -29.87 -16.19 -7.97
C ALA A 190 -29.39 -14.79 -7.56
N MET A 191 -29.32 -14.49 -6.25
CA MET A 191 -28.71 -13.27 -5.73
C MET A 191 -27.18 -13.30 -5.83
N ARG A 192 -26.56 -14.44 -5.50
CA ARG A 192 -25.12 -14.65 -5.68
C ARG A 192 -24.73 -14.56 -7.14
N ASP A 193 -25.44 -15.22 -8.04
CA ASP A 193 -25.14 -15.19 -9.48
C ASP A 193 -25.20 -13.77 -10.05
N ARG A 194 -26.13 -12.94 -9.58
CA ARG A 194 -26.19 -11.51 -9.94
C ARG A 194 -25.02 -10.71 -9.40
N GLN A 195 -24.60 -10.95 -8.16
CA GLN A 195 -23.42 -10.30 -7.58
C GLN A 195 -22.13 -10.74 -8.27
N THR A 196 -21.99 -12.04 -8.56
CA THR A 196 -20.86 -12.59 -9.28
C THR A 196 -20.76 -12.00 -10.68
N ARG A 197 -21.87 -11.93 -11.43
CA ARG A 197 -21.89 -11.28 -12.76
C ARG A 197 -21.55 -9.80 -12.72
N MET A 198 -21.96 -9.07 -11.68
CA MET A 198 -21.58 -7.66 -11.52
C MET A 198 -20.08 -7.51 -11.28
N MET A 199 -19.50 -8.33 -10.40
CA MET A 199 -18.05 -8.32 -10.13
C MET A 199 -17.25 -8.76 -11.35
N GLU A 200 -17.71 -9.79 -12.05
CA GLU A 200 -17.11 -10.26 -13.31
C GLU A 200 -17.12 -9.16 -14.37
N ALA A 201 -18.25 -8.46 -14.55
CA ALA A 201 -18.34 -7.32 -15.47
C ALA A 201 -17.38 -6.18 -15.09
N GLN A 202 -17.21 -5.87 -13.81
CA GLN A 202 -16.25 -4.85 -13.35
C GLN A 202 -14.79 -5.26 -13.61
N LEU A 203 -14.46 -6.54 -13.40
CA LEU A 203 -13.13 -7.08 -13.71
C LEU A 203 -12.88 -7.11 -15.22
N GLU A 204 -13.87 -7.50 -16.03
CA GLU A 204 -13.77 -7.45 -17.48
C GLU A 204 -13.59 -6.02 -18.00
N GLU A 205 -14.32 -5.05 -17.44
CA GLU A 205 -14.16 -3.65 -17.82
C GLU A 205 -12.78 -3.11 -17.42
N ALA A 206 -12.29 -3.42 -16.23
CA ALA A 206 -10.96 -3.03 -15.78
C ALA A 206 -9.85 -3.66 -16.66
N THR A 207 -9.99 -4.94 -17.01
CA THR A 207 -9.03 -5.62 -17.89
C THR A 207 -9.09 -5.11 -19.33
N LYS A 208 -10.26 -4.72 -19.84
CA LYS A 208 -10.39 -4.06 -21.15
C LYS A 208 -9.72 -2.69 -21.15
N ARG A 209 -9.98 -1.84 -20.15
CA ARG A 209 -9.32 -0.53 -20.03
C ARG A 209 -7.81 -0.66 -19.92
N ALA A 210 -7.31 -1.59 -19.12
CA ALA A 210 -5.87 -1.85 -19.02
C ALA A 210 -5.24 -2.25 -20.37
N ARG A 211 -5.93 -3.09 -21.16
CA ARG A 211 -5.46 -3.46 -22.50
C ARG A 211 -5.49 -2.29 -23.48
N GLU A 212 -6.55 -1.49 -23.46
CA GLU A 212 -6.66 -0.28 -24.28
C GLU A 212 -5.57 0.74 -23.94
N GLU A 213 -5.27 0.93 -22.65
CA GLU A 213 -4.17 1.79 -22.18
C GLU A 213 -2.81 1.26 -22.65
N GLU A 214 -2.55 -0.05 -22.54
CA GLU A 214 -1.31 -0.66 -23.06
C GLU A 214 -1.18 -0.53 -24.59
N GLU A 215 -2.27 -0.66 -25.34
CA GLU A 215 -2.29 -0.48 -26.79
C GLU A 215 -2.00 0.98 -27.17
N GLU A 216 -2.64 1.94 -26.48
CA GLU A 216 -2.34 3.36 -26.67
C GLU A 216 -0.89 3.71 -26.33
N GLU A 217 -0.33 3.13 -25.26
CA GLU A 217 1.07 3.33 -24.89
C GLU A 217 2.01 2.76 -25.96
N LYS A 218 1.72 1.56 -26.48
CA LYS A 218 2.47 0.97 -27.60
C LYS A 218 2.39 1.85 -28.83
N GLU A 219 1.22 2.38 -29.18
CA GLU A 219 1.07 3.31 -30.31
C GLU A 219 1.84 4.61 -30.10
N LYS A 220 1.86 5.16 -28.86
CA LYS A 220 2.64 6.35 -28.51
C LYS A 220 4.14 6.08 -28.65
N VAL A 221 4.62 4.94 -28.16
CA VAL A 221 6.02 4.51 -28.30
C VAL A 221 6.38 4.30 -29.77
N ASP A 222 5.51 3.68 -30.56
CA ASP A 222 5.72 3.46 -31.99
C ASP A 222 5.72 4.77 -32.78
N ARG A 223 4.87 5.74 -32.42
CA ARG A 223 4.87 7.07 -33.04
C ARG A 223 6.13 7.84 -32.64
N ALA A 224 6.57 7.72 -31.39
CA ALA A 224 7.82 8.33 -30.91
C ALA A 224 9.05 7.71 -31.60
N SER A 225 9.07 6.39 -31.80
CA SER A 225 10.16 5.70 -32.48
C SER A 225 10.20 6.04 -33.97
N LYS A 226 9.04 6.11 -34.64
CA LYS A 226 8.92 6.52 -36.05
C LYS A 226 9.26 7.99 -36.30
N SER A 227 8.98 8.88 -35.35
CA SER A 227 9.29 10.32 -35.49
C SER A 227 10.75 10.66 -35.13
N ARG A 228 11.43 9.79 -34.39
CA ARG A 228 12.84 9.96 -34.07
C ARG A 228 13.70 9.54 -35.26
N LYS A 229 14.55 10.46 -35.73
CA LYS A 229 15.54 10.17 -36.79
C LYS A 229 16.42 9.01 -36.34
N THR A 230 16.59 8.03 -37.20
CA THR A 230 17.46 6.88 -36.93
C THR A 230 18.93 7.32 -36.97
N GLU A 231 19.80 6.60 -36.27
CA GLU A 231 21.24 6.90 -36.27
C GLU A 231 21.84 6.85 -37.68
N GLY A 232 21.35 5.94 -38.53
CA GLY A 232 21.73 5.86 -39.94
C GLY A 232 21.35 7.11 -40.76
N GLU A 233 20.16 7.68 -40.54
CA GLU A 233 19.75 8.93 -41.18
C GLU A 233 20.63 10.11 -40.74
N ILE A 234 21.01 10.14 -39.46
CA ILE A 234 21.90 11.17 -38.90
C ILE A 234 23.30 11.04 -39.52
N MET A 235 23.84 9.83 -39.60
CA MET A 235 25.15 9.57 -40.21
C MET A 235 25.14 9.89 -41.71
N GLY A 236 24.12 9.47 -42.45
CA GLY A 236 23.98 9.82 -43.87
C GLY A 236 23.78 11.32 -44.12
N ALA A 237 23.07 12.04 -43.22
CA ALA A 237 22.99 13.50 -43.29
C ALA A 237 24.35 14.17 -43.04
N LYS A 238 25.13 13.64 -42.09
CA LYS A 238 26.49 14.12 -41.79
C LYS A 238 27.45 13.86 -42.95
N GLU A 239 27.41 12.68 -43.57
CA GLU A 239 28.20 12.35 -44.75
C GLU A 239 27.88 13.27 -45.93
N ARG A 240 26.59 13.48 -46.25
CA ARG A 240 26.16 14.41 -47.30
C ARG A 240 26.58 15.86 -47.02
N TYR A 241 26.59 16.27 -45.75
CA TYR A 241 27.08 17.58 -45.36
C TYR A 241 28.60 17.71 -45.56
N LEU A 242 29.35 16.68 -45.17
CA LEU A 242 30.80 16.65 -45.36
C LEU A 242 31.20 16.63 -46.84
N LEU A 243 30.47 15.89 -47.67
CA LEU A 243 30.67 15.88 -49.12
C LEU A 243 30.44 17.26 -49.73
N ARG A 244 29.29 17.90 -49.45
CA ARG A 244 29.02 19.28 -49.91
C ARG A 244 30.08 20.27 -49.43
N LYS A 245 30.58 20.11 -48.20
CA LYS A 245 31.63 20.98 -47.67
C LYS A 245 32.95 20.79 -48.41
N LYS A 246 33.34 19.54 -48.67
CA LYS A 246 34.55 19.21 -49.44
C LYS A 246 34.46 19.76 -50.87
N GLU A 247 33.34 19.53 -51.56
CA GLU A 247 33.10 20.05 -52.91
C GLU A 247 33.14 21.59 -52.94
N ALA A 248 32.58 22.26 -51.92
CA ALA A 248 32.64 23.71 -51.81
C ALA A 248 34.07 24.23 -51.56
N GLU A 249 34.88 23.52 -50.76
CA GLU A 249 36.28 23.87 -50.55
C GLU A 249 37.13 23.62 -51.81
N GLU A 250 36.90 22.52 -52.53
CA GLU A 250 37.56 22.25 -53.81
C GLU A 250 37.18 23.26 -54.89
N ALA A 251 35.90 23.65 -54.98
CA ALA A 251 35.44 24.70 -55.88
C ALA A 251 36.11 26.04 -55.55
N ARG A 252 36.17 26.42 -54.26
CA ARG A 252 36.89 27.62 -53.82
C ARG A 252 38.38 27.57 -54.11
N ARG A 253 39.01 26.40 -53.98
CA ARG A 253 40.43 26.21 -54.36
C ARG A 253 40.63 26.37 -55.86
N ARG A 254 39.77 25.76 -56.69
CA ARG A 254 39.84 25.90 -58.15
C ARG A 254 39.59 27.35 -58.61
N GLU A 255 38.68 28.06 -57.95
CA GLU A 255 38.45 29.50 -58.20
C GLU A 255 39.64 30.37 -57.79
N ALA A 256 40.39 29.98 -56.75
CA ALA A 256 41.60 30.67 -56.30
C ALA A 256 42.82 30.38 -57.19
N GLU A 257 42.90 29.20 -57.81
CA GLU A 257 43.97 28.80 -58.74
C GLU A 257 43.73 29.30 -60.18
N GLY A 258 42.49 29.67 -60.53
CA GLY A 258 42.10 30.19 -61.84
C GLY A 258 42.17 31.72 -62.00
N LYS A 259 42.71 32.45 -61.00
CA LYS A 259 43.02 33.89 -61.05
C LYS A 259 44.52 34.11 -60.95
#